data_AF-A0A1F5CPE6-F1
#
_entry.id   AF-A0A1F5CPE6-F1
#
_cell.length_a   1.000
_cell.length_b   1.000
_cell.length_c   1.000
_cell.angle_alpha   90.00
_cell.angle_beta   90.00
_cell.angle_gamma   90.00
#
_symmetry.space_group_name_H-M   'P 1'
#
loop_
_entity.id
_entity.type
_entity.pdbx_description
1 polymer ?
#
loop_
_entity_poly.entity_id
_entity_poly.type
_entity_poly.pdbx_seq_one_letter_code
_entity_poly.pdbx_strand_id
1 'polypeptide(L)'
;MVRFIVFLEMTSEFLRLPLEERQGFIPQWNQVASKYGIKMLFWGLPLGVAEHVVIVYELTGNQELFFMFQREWLGLGTSEAGRYIGNTRTIIVH
;
A
#
# COMPACT_ATOMS: atom_id res chain seq x y z
N MET A 1 -16.00 -2.31 12.20
CA MET A 1 -15.22 -2.60 10.98
C MET A 1 -14.75 -1.27 10.45
N VAL A 2 -13.48 -1.12 10.11
CA VAL A 2 -12.90 0.16 9.70
C VAL A 2 -12.27 -0.02 8.33
N ARG A 3 -12.49 0.95 7.45
CA ARG A 3 -11.90 0.96 6.10
C ARG A 3 -10.84 2.03 6.01
N PHE A 4 -9.78 1.72 5.28
CA PHE A 4 -8.65 2.62 5.05
C PHE A 4 -8.48 2.77 3.55
N ILE A 5 -8.60 4.00 3.06
CA ILE A 5 -8.31 4.34 1.67
C ILE A 5 -6.90 4.91 1.66
N VAL A 6 -5.97 4.21 1.03
CA VAL A 6 -4.59 4.64 0.87
C VAL A 6 -4.38 5.12 -0.55
N PHE A 7 -4.01 6.38 -0.68
CA PHE A 7 -3.50 6.98 -1.92
C PHE A 7 -1.98 7.01 -1.82
N LEU A 8 -1.28 6.63 -2.89
CA LEU A 8 0.17 6.70 -2.94
C LEU A 8 0.67 7.02 -4.33
N GLU A 9 1.91 7.48 -4.39
CA GLU A 9 2.64 7.74 -5.61
C GLU A 9 3.72 6.69 -5.84
N MET A 10 3.84 6.21 -7.07
CA MET A 10 4.93 5.35 -7.48
C MET A 10 6.11 6.23 -7.86
N THR A 11 7.30 5.93 -7.33
CA THR A 11 8.50 6.72 -7.60
C THR A 11 9.00 6.47 -9.03
N SER A 12 9.86 7.36 -9.53
CA SER A 12 10.56 7.15 -10.80
C SER A 12 11.37 5.85 -10.84
N GLU A 13 11.87 5.38 -9.68
CA GLU A 13 12.57 4.10 -9.60
C GLU A 13 11.62 2.94 -9.85
N PHE A 14 10.44 2.94 -9.23
CA PHE A 14 9.42 1.93 -9.47
C PHE A 14 8.95 1.92 -10.93
N LEU A 15 8.71 3.08 -11.52
CA LEU A 15 8.18 3.20 -12.88
C LEU A 15 9.16 2.71 -13.95
N ARG A 16 10.47 2.66 -13.64
CA ARG A 16 11.50 2.11 -14.51
C ARG A 16 11.60 0.58 -14.46
N LEU A 17 10.96 -0.07 -13.48
CA LEU A 17 10.95 -1.52 -13.39
C LEU A 17 10.18 -2.16 -14.56
N PRO A 18 10.61 -3.34 -15.04
CA PRO A 18 9.83 -4.14 -15.97
C PRO A 18 8.40 -4.37 -15.48
N LEU A 19 7.45 -4.51 -16.41
CA LEU A 19 6.05 -4.70 -16.06
C LEU A 19 5.83 -5.93 -15.15
N GLU A 20 6.53 -7.03 -15.43
CA GLU A 20 6.45 -8.27 -14.64
C GLU A 20 6.88 -8.05 -13.19
N GLU A 21 7.96 -7.31 -12.97
CA GLU A 21 8.43 -6.95 -11.62
C GLU A 21 7.40 -6.09 -10.89
N ARG A 22 6.82 -5.09 -11.58
CA ARG A 22 5.77 -4.22 -11.02
C ARG A 22 4.53 -5.02 -10.61
N GLN A 23 4.13 -6.01 -11.41
CA GLN A 23 2.99 -6.89 -11.10
C GLN A 23 3.23 -7.74 -9.85
N GLY A 24 4.49 -8.03 -9.51
CA GLY A 24 4.87 -8.78 -8.31
C GLY A 24 4.65 -8.04 -6.99
N PHE A 25 4.53 -6.71 -6.99
CA PHE A 25 4.39 -5.93 -5.76
C PHE A 25 3.02 -6.08 -5.11
N ILE A 26 1.93 -6.14 -5.88
CA ILE A 26 0.57 -6.23 -5.32
C ILE A 26 0.38 -7.52 -4.49
N PRO A 27 0.74 -8.72 -4.97
CA PRO A 27 0.70 -9.93 -4.14
C PRO A 27 1.52 -9.80 -2.86
N GLN A 28 2.71 -9.20 -2.92
CA GLN A 28 3.56 -9.00 -1.74
C GLN A 28 2.90 -8.06 -0.73
N TRP A 29 2.32 -6.94 -1.17
CA TRP A 29 1.60 -6.01 -0.30
C TRP A 29 0.41 -6.68 0.39
N ASN A 30 -0.36 -7.50 -0.35
CA ASN A 30 -1.45 -8.26 0.22
C ASN A 30 -0.97 -9.31 1.24
N GLN A 31 0.17 -9.95 0.97
CA GLN A 31 0.79 -10.88 1.92
C GLN A 31 1.21 -10.18 3.21
N VAL A 32 1.85 -9.01 3.12
CA VAL A 32 2.20 -8.21 4.31
C VAL A 32 0.96 -7.81 5.09
N ALA A 33 -0.09 -7.30 4.42
CA ALA A 33 -1.35 -6.94 5.07
C ALA A 33 -1.99 -8.12 5.82
N SER A 34 -1.95 -9.32 5.24
CA SER A 34 -2.53 -10.53 5.85
C SER A 34 -1.88 -10.92 7.18
N LYS A 35 -0.58 -10.61 7.40
CA LYS A 35 0.11 -10.84 8.69
C LYS A 35 -0.54 -10.08 9.85
N TYR A 36 -1.19 -8.96 9.54
CA TYR A 36 -1.85 -8.07 10.51
C TYR A 36 -3.37 -8.28 10.55
N GLY A 37 -3.90 -9.30 9.87
CA GLY A 37 -5.35 -9.53 9.77
C GLY A 37 -6.08 -8.47 8.92
N ILE A 38 -5.35 -7.73 8.08
CA ILE A 38 -5.90 -6.70 7.22
C ILE A 38 -6.23 -7.31 5.86
N LYS A 39 -7.43 -7.04 5.37
CA LYS A 39 -7.91 -7.51 4.06
C LYS A 39 -7.79 -6.38 3.04
N MET A 40 -7.09 -6.62 1.93
CA MET A 40 -7.16 -5.74 0.76
C MET A 40 -8.50 -6.00 0.03
N LEU A 41 -9.36 -4.98 -0.05
CA LEU A 41 -10.64 -5.07 -0.75
C LEU A 41 -10.52 -4.69 -2.23
N PHE A 42 -9.67 -3.73 -2.53
CA PHE A 42 -9.51 -3.15 -3.85
C PHE A 42 -8.13 -2.53 -4.00
N TRP A 43 -7.59 -2.55 -5.21
CA TRP A 43 -6.49 -1.68 -5.61
C TRP A 43 -6.67 -1.28 -7.08
N GLY A 44 -6.14 -0.12 -7.47
CA GLY A 44 -6.17 0.31 -8.86
C GLY A 44 -5.44 1.62 -9.12
N LEU A 45 -5.29 1.95 -10.40
CA LEU A 45 -4.68 3.17 -10.90
C LEU A 45 -5.78 4.21 -11.18
N PRO A 46 -5.82 5.36 -10.46
CA PRO A 46 -6.80 6.41 -10.74
C PRO A 46 -6.68 6.90 -12.18
N LEU A 47 -7.78 6.82 -12.94
CA LEU A 47 -7.85 7.29 -14.33
C LEU A 47 -6.75 6.69 -15.25
N GLY A 48 -6.20 5.53 -14.91
CA GLY A 48 -5.12 4.88 -15.67
C GLY A 48 -3.73 5.52 -15.50
N VAL A 49 -3.55 6.43 -14.53
CA VAL A 49 -2.26 7.08 -14.24
C VAL A 49 -1.38 6.10 -13.47
N ALA A 50 -0.28 5.64 -14.07
CA ALA A 50 0.59 4.60 -13.50
C ALA A 50 1.40 5.09 -12.29
N GLU A 51 1.52 6.40 -12.15
CA GLU A 51 2.20 7.12 -11.08
C GLU A 51 1.39 7.11 -9.79
N HIS A 52 0.09 6.81 -9.83
CA HIS A 52 -0.78 6.84 -8.66
C HIS A 52 -1.45 5.49 -8.44
N VAL A 53 -1.52 5.06 -7.17
CA VAL A 53 -2.28 3.86 -6.77
C VAL A 53 -3.23 4.23 -5.66
N VAL A 54 -4.44 3.69 -5.75
CA VAL A 54 -5.42 3.67 -4.66
C VAL A 54 -5.57 2.25 -4.18
N ILE A 55 -5.50 2.04 -2.87
CA ILE A 55 -5.73 0.75 -2.23
C ILE A 55 -6.76 0.94 -1.13
N VAL A 56 -7.73 0.03 -1.07
CA VAL A 56 -8.73 -0.03 0.01
C VAL A 56 -8.44 -1.24 0.86
N TYR A 57 -8.23 -1.00 2.15
CA TYR A 57 -8.07 -2.04 3.16
C TYR A 57 -9.26 -2.05 4.12
N GLU A 58 -9.52 -3.22 4.68
CA GLU A 58 -10.52 -3.43 5.72
C GLU A 58 -9.88 -4.16 6.90
N LEU A 59 -10.18 -3.68 8.10
CA LEU A 59 -9.73 -4.27 9.35
C LEU A 59 -10.90 -4.35 10.33
N THR A 60 -10.96 -5.48 11.03
CA THR A 60 -11.86 -5.68 12.16
C THR A 60 -11.01 -5.81 13.42
N GLY A 61 -11.22 -4.92 14.40
CA GLY A 61 -10.48 -4.94 15.67
C GLY A 61 -9.62 -3.69 15.87
N ASN A 62 -8.39 -3.90 16.37
CA ASN A 62 -7.48 -2.83 16.79
C ASN A 62 -6.90 -2.06 15.58
N GLN A 63 -7.24 -0.78 15.46
CA GLN A 63 -6.74 0.10 14.40
C GLN A 63 -5.21 0.28 14.43
N GLU A 64 -4.55 0.08 15.57
CA GLU A 64 -3.09 0.17 15.68
C GLU A 64 -2.35 -0.84 14.77
N LEU A 65 -2.98 -1.99 14.51
CA LEU A 65 -2.44 -3.00 13.59
C LEU A 65 -2.27 -2.44 12.17
N PHE A 66 -3.12 -1.49 11.77
CA PHE A 66 -2.99 -0.82 10.48
C PHE A 66 -1.72 0.03 10.41
N PHE A 67 -1.37 0.75 11.48
CA PHE A 67 -0.15 1.55 11.51
C PHE A 67 1.12 0.68 11.55
N MET A 68 1.07 -0.47 12.23
CA MET A 68 2.17 -1.45 12.20
C MET A 68 2.36 -2.03 10.79
N PHE A 69 1.26 -2.42 10.14
CA PHE A 69 1.26 -2.81 8.73
C PHE A 69 1.87 -1.74 7.84
N GLN A 70 1.43 -0.48 7.96
CA GLN A 70 1.91 0.61 7.12
C GLN A 70 3.41 0.85 7.30
N ARG A 71 3.93 0.67 8.52
CA ARG A 71 5.36 0.76 8.82
C ARG A 71 6.16 -0.34 8.10
N GLU A 72 5.73 -1.60 8.18
CA GLU A 72 6.41 -2.72 7.52
C GLU A 72 6.30 -2.60 6.00
N TRP A 73 5.10 -2.35 5.49
CA TRP A 73 4.83 -2.25 4.06
C TRP A 73 5.63 -1.15 3.36
N LEU A 74 5.73 0.03 3.97
CA LEU A 74 6.51 1.15 3.43
C LEU A 74 7.98 1.11 3.83
N GLY A 75 8.43 0.08 4.57
CA GLY A 75 9.81 -0.05 5.04
C GLY A 75 10.25 1.11 5.95
N LEU A 76 9.33 1.77 6.67
CA LEU A 76 9.63 2.97 7.45
C LEU A 76 10.68 2.69 8.53
N GLY A 77 11.76 3.48 8.51
CA GLY A 77 12.91 3.31 9.39
C GLY A 77 13.99 2.36 8.82
N THR A 78 13.87 1.94 7.57
CA THR A 78 14.90 1.20 6.81
C THR A 78 15.42 2.03 5.64
N SER A 79 16.49 1.58 4.98
CA SER A 79 17.02 2.20 3.76
C SER A 79 16.07 2.13 2.56
N GLU A 80 15.08 1.23 2.59
CA GLU A 80 14.13 1.02 1.49
C GLU A 80 12.93 1.98 1.55
N ALA A 81 12.79 2.74 2.64
CA ALA A 81 11.71 3.70 2.80
C ALA A 81 11.76 4.75 1.68
N GLY A 82 10.63 4.96 1.00
CA GLY A 82 10.55 5.95 -0.08
C GLY A 82 11.16 5.51 -1.41
N ARG A 83 11.72 4.29 -1.49
CA ARG A 83 12.37 3.79 -2.71
C ARG A 83 11.40 3.62 -3.87
N TYR A 84 10.28 2.92 -3.63
CA TYR A 84 9.29 2.61 -4.66
C TYR A 84 7.95 3.33 -4.48
N ILE A 85 7.64 3.74 -3.26
CA ILE A 85 6.37 4.39 -2.89
C ILE A 85 6.69 5.73 -2.23
N GLY A 86 6.07 6.79 -2.71
CA GLY A 86 6.13 8.13 -2.15
C GLY A 86 4.73 8.69 -1.84
N ASN A 87 4.70 9.84 -1.16
CA ASN A 87 3.51 10.66 -0.95
C ASN A 87 2.24 9.90 -0.51
N THR A 88 2.41 8.95 0.41
CA THR A 88 1.29 8.13 0.92
C THR A 88 0.36 8.95 1.79
N ARG A 89 -0.96 8.86 1.53
CA ARG A 89 -2.03 9.45 2.32
C ARG A 89 -3.06 8.39 2.68
N THR A 90 -3.41 8.32 3.96
CA THR A 90 -4.41 7.38 4.47
C THR A 90 -5.64 8.14 4.93
N ILE A 91 -6.81 7.74 4.44
CA ILE A 91 -8.13 8.22 4.89
C ILE A 91 -8.80 7.08 5.66
N ILE A 92 -9.22 7.35 6.90
CA ILE A 92 -9.93 6.39 7.75
C ILE A 92 -11.44 6.62 7.60
N VAL A 93 -12.18 5.55 7.35
CA VAL A 93 -13.64 5.55 7.16
C VAL A 93 -14.27 4.61 8.18
N HIS A 94 -15.19 5.16 8.98
CA HIS A 94 -15.90 4.48 10.07
C HIS A 94 -17.26 3.92 9.65
#